data_AF-A0A7S0RF50-F1
#
_entry.id   AF-A0A7S0RF50-F1
#
_cell.length_a   1.000
_cell.length_b   1.000
_cell.length_c   1.000
_cell.angle_alpha   90.00
_cell.angle_beta   90.00
_cell.angle_gamma   90.00
#
_symmetry.space_group_name_H-M   'P 1'
#
loop_
_entity.id
_entity.type
_entity.pdbx_description
1 polymer ?
#
loop_
_entity_poly.entity_id
_entity_poly.type
_entity_poly.pdbx_seq_one_letter_code
_entity_poly.pdbx_strand_id
1 'polypeptide(L)'
;MLHTRTVFGTKTVPVAIRAVPAPRRMVAVAVATPAVPPAARTAQPMQSTPARQPAVKASQPQTSSSLQSYHDDIDYILYSEEQLKARVGVMGHQLSVDYADKAPLILGVLTGAFQFTGDLVRAMDPCPRGTTVNFVRASSYGSGTASSGQVTLKVDIDPSRVAGRHVILVEDIVDTGLTLTRLRAYIMEQCGAASCAIVALLDKKERRKVEIVPDYSGFDCPNEFVVGYGLDFDEEYRTLPYIGVLRPECYMHKLS
;
A
#
# COMPACT_ATOMS: atom_id res chain seq x y z
N MET A 1 63.22 27.87 22.76
CA MET A 1 62.63 26.77 21.99
C MET A 1 62.79 25.47 22.77
N LEU A 2 61.72 24.96 23.38
CA LEU A 2 61.52 23.54 23.68
C LEU A 2 60.04 23.38 24.08
N HIS A 3 59.27 22.76 23.19
CA HIS A 3 57.84 22.51 23.30
C HIS A 3 57.61 21.27 24.16
N THR A 4 56.83 21.39 25.24
CA THR A 4 56.23 20.23 25.94
C THR A 4 54.81 20.01 25.41
N ARG A 5 54.65 18.96 24.60
CA ARG A 5 53.35 18.46 24.10
C ARG A 5 52.70 17.58 25.16
N THR A 6 51.54 17.99 25.66
CA THR A 6 50.65 17.16 26.48
C THR A 6 49.85 16.22 25.57
N VAL A 7 49.95 14.91 25.82
CA VAL A 7 49.22 13.86 25.09
C VAL A 7 47.91 13.58 25.82
N PHE A 8 46.76 13.82 25.17
CA PHE A 8 45.45 13.39 25.64
C PHE A 8 45.22 11.92 25.26
N GLY A 9 45.05 11.06 26.27
CA GLY A 9 44.69 9.65 26.10
C GLY A 9 43.19 9.49 25.84
N THR A 10 42.84 8.94 24.68
CA THR A 10 41.48 8.50 24.35
C THR A 10 41.23 7.12 24.96
N LYS A 11 40.34 7.05 25.96
CA LYS A 11 39.82 5.77 26.47
C LYS A 11 38.74 5.26 25.52
N THR A 12 39.02 4.15 24.85
CA THR A 12 38.02 3.36 24.12
C THR A 12 37.25 2.48 25.11
N VAL A 13 35.92 2.57 25.10
CA VAL A 13 35.02 1.68 25.83
C VAL A 13 34.50 0.63 24.84
N PRO A 14 34.60 -0.69 25.10
CA PRO A 14 34.12 -1.70 24.18
C PRO A 14 32.59 -1.82 24.25
N VAL A 15 31.93 -1.76 23.09
CA VAL A 15 30.50 -2.06 22.92
C VAL A 15 30.35 -3.58 22.81
N ALA A 16 29.62 -4.18 23.74
CA ALA A 16 29.29 -5.61 23.72
C ALA A 16 28.18 -5.86 22.69
N ILE A 17 28.51 -6.60 21.63
CA ILE A 17 27.55 -7.07 20.62
C ILE A 17 26.79 -8.27 21.20
N ARG A 18 25.48 -8.12 21.40
CA ARG A 18 24.59 -9.18 21.89
C ARG A 18 24.10 -10.01 20.71
N ALA A 19 24.31 -11.33 20.77
CA ALA A 19 23.93 -12.27 19.72
C ALA A 19 22.41 -12.38 19.55
N VAL A 20 21.95 -12.40 18.29
CA VAL A 20 20.55 -12.61 17.89
C VAL A 20 20.23 -14.11 17.89
N PRO A 21 19.12 -14.59 18.50
CA PRO A 21 18.77 -16.00 18.49
C PRO A 21 18.16 -16.44 17.14
N ALA A 22 18.48 -17.66 16.71
CA ALA A 22 17.99 -18.28 15.48
C ALA A 22 16.48 -18.63 15.55
N PRO A 23 15.76 -18.64 14.40
CA PRO A 23 14.32 -18.90 14.37
C PRO A 23 13.98 -20.38 14.64
N ARG A 24 12.93 -20.61 15.43
CA ARG A 24 12.40 -21.96 15.73
C ARG A 24 11.49 -22.45 14.60
N ARG A 25 11.66 -23.72 14.23
CA ARG A 25 10.84 -24.46 13.24
C ARG A 25 9.37 -24.52 13.67
N MET A 26 8.46 -24.07 12.81
CA MET A 26 7.02 -24.26 12.96
C MET A 26 6.61 -25.69 12.57
N VAL A 27 5.76 -26.30 13.39
CA VAL A 27 5.06 -27.57 13.10
C VAL A 27 3.67 -27.22 12.56
N ALA A 28 3.31 -27.76 11.40
CA ALA A 28 2.01 -27.55 10.77
C ALA A 28 0.91 -28.33 11.51
N VAL A 29 -0.17 -27.65 11.88
CA VAL A 29 -1.41 -28.26 12.37
C VAL A 29 -2.47 -28.14 11.28
N ALA A 30 -2.99 -29.27 10.82
CA ALA A 30 -4.06 -29.34 9.83
C ALA A 30 -5.41 -29.00 10.46
N VAL A 31 -6.16 -28.08 9.86
CA VAL A 31 -7.54 -27.72 10.26
C VAL A 31 -8.51 -28.34 9.26
N ALA A 32 -9.44 -29.15 9.75
CA ALA A 32 -10.53 -29.75 8.98
C ALA A 32 -11.72 -28.78 8.85
N THR A 33 -12.31 -28.70 7.65
CA THR A 33 -13.52 -27.92 7.36
C THR A 33 -14.80 -28.72 7.62
N PRO A 34 -15.89 -28.11 8.12
CA PRO A 34 -17.18 -28.78 8.21
C PRO A 34 -18.03 -28.58 6.95
N ALA A 35 -18.79 -29.63 6.61
CA ALA A 35 -19.68 -29.74 5.46
C ALA A 35 -21.02 -29.00 5.62
N VAL A 36 -21.60 -28.55 4.50
CA VAL A 36 -22.89 -27.87 4.38
C VAL A 36 -24.00 -28.89 4.02
N PRO A 37 -25.18 -28.89 4.68
CA PRO A 37 -26.31 -29.74 4.28
C PRO A 37 -27.24 -29.08 3.23
N PRO A 38 -28.01 -29.88 2.46
CA PRO A 38 -28.66 -29.44 1.22
C PRO A 38 -30.07 -28.86 1.39
N ALA A 39 -30.49 -28.12 0.35
CA ALA A 39 -31.76 -27.43 0.18
C ALA A 39 -32.98 -28.36 0.00
N ALA A 40 -34.14 -27.91 0.48
CA ALA A 40 -35.44 -28.53 0.25
C ALA A 40 -36.32 -27.70 -0.70
N ARG A 41 -36.87 -28.37 -1.73
CA ARG A 41 -38.02 -27.98 -2.57
C ARG A 41 -39.31 -28.11 -1.73
N THR A 42 -40.44 -27.43 -1.97
CA THR A 42 -41.40 -27.44 -3.11
C THR A 42 -42.54 -26.47 -2.69
N ALA A 43 -43.22 -25.69 -3.54
CA ALA A 43 -44.37 -26.09 -4.37
C ALA A 43 -44.90 -24.89 -5.20
N GLN A 44 -45.52 -25.19 -6.36
CA GLN A 44 -46.23 -24.30 -7.31
C GLN A 44 -47.77 -24.38 -7.09
N PRO A 45 -48.67 -23.83 -7.94
CA PRO A 45 -48.79 -22.50 -8.58
C PRO A 45 -50.21 -21.88 -8.39
N MET A 46 -50.40 -20.60 -8.74
CA MET A 46 -51.73 -20.06 -9.10
C MET A 46 -51.68 -19.24 -10.39
N GLN A 47 -52.64 -19.53 -11.25
CA GLN A 47 -52.85 -19.00 -12.60
C GLN A 47 -53.43 -17.58 -12.57
N SER A 48 -53.00 -16.74 -13.50
CA SER A 48 -53.81 -15.62 -13.98
C SER A 48 -53.51 -15.29 -15.46
N THR A 49 -54.54 -14.77 -16.09
CA THR A 49 -54.96 -14.72 -17.51
C THR A 49 -54.06 -13.85 -18.42
N PRO A 50 -53.99 -14.07 -19.76
CA PRO A 50 -53.09 -13.30 -20.63
C PRO A 50 -53.70 -11.94 -21.03
N ALA A 51 -52.99 -10.86 -20.73
CA ALA A 51 -53.26 -9.55 -21.31
C ALA A 51 -52.48 -9.38 -22.62
N ARG A 52 -53.22 -9.07 -23.69
CA ARG A 52 -52.73 -8.86 -25.06
C ARG A 52 -51.91 -7.57 -25.16
N GLN A 53 -50.59 -7.66 -25.28
CA GLN A 53 -49.72 -6.51 -25.59
C GLN A 53 -49.71 -6.22 -27.10
N PRO A 54 -49.71 -4.96 -27.54
CA PRO A 54 -49.52 -4.63 -28.95
C PRO A 54 -48.06 -4.85 -29.36
N ALA A 55 -47.86 -5.33 -30.58
CA ALA A 55 -46.54 -5.60 -31.15
C ALA A 55 -45.70 -4.32 -31.23
N VAL A 56 -44.70 -4.22 -30.35
CA VAL A 56 -43.60 -3.27 -30.49
C VAL A 56 -42.70 -3.80 -31.60
N LYS A 57 -42.54 -3.01 -32.67
CA LYS A 57 -41.58 -3.31 -33.74
C LYS A 57 -40.20 -3.52 -33.11
N ALA A 58 -39.60 -4.67 -33.35
CA ALA A 58 -38.24 -4.98 -32.93
C ALA A 58 -37.28 -3.95 -33.55
N SER A 59 -36.87 -2.97 -32.76
CA SER A 59 -35.66 -2.20 -33.00
C SER A 59 -34.51 -3.19 -32.97
N GLN A 60 -33.79 -3.36 -34.07
CA GLN A 60 -32.54 -4.11 -34.09
C GLN A 60 -31.64 -3.57 -32.96
N PRO A 61 -31.06 -4.42 -32.10
CA PRO A 61 -30.12 -3.94 -31.10
C PRO A 61 -28.97 -3.28 -31.84
N GLN A 62 -28.87 -1.97 -31.64
CA GLN A 62 -27.74 -1.15 -32.06
C GLN A 62 -26.48 -1.81 -31.48
N THR A 63 -25.51 -2.03 -32.35
CA THR A 63 -24.22 -2.67 -32.12
C THR A 63 -23.64 -2.34 -30.75
N SER A 64 -23.37 -3.38 -29.97
CA SER A 64 -22.62 -3.29 -28.72
C SER A 64 -21.28 -2.61 -29.00
N SER A 65 -21.10 -1.39 -28.51
CA SER A 65 -19.77 -0.90 -28.15
C SER A 65 -19.21 -1.95 -27.19
N SER A 66 -18.23 -2.74 -27.64
CA SER A 66 -17.47 -3.61 -26.75
C SER A 66 -16.94 -2.72 -25.64
N LEU A 67 -17.37 -2.97 -24.40
CA LEU A 67 -16.81 -2.27 -23.25
C LEU A 67 -15.29 -2.49 -23.27
N GLN A 68 -14.54 -1.44 -23.59
CA GLN A 68 -13.08 -1.49 -23.61
C GLN A 68 -12.63 -1.83 -22.18
N SER A 69 -11.90 -2.92 -22.02
CA SER A 69 -11.48 -3.38 -20.70
C SER A 69 -10.07 -2.89 -20.41
N TYR A 70 -9.83 -2.38 -19.20
CA TYR A 70 -8.47 -2.09 -18.75
C TYR A 70 -7.55 -3.32 -18.77
N HIS A 71 -8.11 -4.53 -18.79
CA HIS A 71 -7.34 -5.77 -18.95
C HIS A 71 -6.63 -5.84 -20.32
N ASP A 72 -7.17 -5.21 -21.35
CA ASP A 72 -6.62 -5.26 -22.72
C ASP A 72 -5.33 -4.43 -22.88
N ASP A 73 -5.12 -3.46 -21.98
CA ASP A 73 -3.96 -2.54 -21.96
C ASP A 73 -2.76 -3.11 -21.19
N ILE A 74 -2.93 -4.24 -20.50
CA ILE A 74 -1.89 -4.87 -19.71
C ILE A 74 -1.04 -5.77 -20.60
N ASP A 75 0.28 -5.61 -20.52
CA ASP A 75 1.24 -6.46 -21.22
C ASP A 75 1.30 -7.83 -20.52
N TYR A 76 1.64 -7.81 -19.23
CA TYR A 76 1.60 -8.99 -18.38
C TYR A 76 1.27 -8.64 -16.92
N ILE A 77 0.73 -9.61 -16.19
CA ILE A 77 0.49 -9.50 -14.75
C ILE A 77 1.83 -9.71 -14.02
N LEU A 78 2.27 -8.69 -13.28
CA LEU A 78 3.48 -8.75 -12.48
C LEU A 78 3.23 -9.42 -11.12
N TYR A 79 2.11 -9.09 -10.47
CA TYR A 79 1.64 -9.73 -9.24
C TYR A 79 0.14 -9.99 -9.29
N SER A 80 -0.26 -11.26 -9.17
CA SER A 80 -1.68 -11.66 -9.17
C SER A 80 -2.40 -11.27 -7.88
N GLU A 81 -3.73 -11.28 -7.91
CA GLU A 81 -4.57 -11.02 -6.72
C GLU A 81 -4.22 -11.99 -5.57
N GLU A 82 -3.96 -13.27 -5.87
CA GLU A 82 -3.59 -14.28 -4.88
C GLU A 82 -2.22 -14.00 -4.26
N GLN A 83 -1.24 -13.56 -5.08
CA GLN A 83 0.08 -13.20 -4.59
C GLN A 83 0.01 -11.97 -3.68
N LEU A 84 -0.75 -10.96 -4.08
CA LEU A 84 -1.00 -9.75 -3.29
C LEU A 84 -1.65 -10.14 -1.96
N LYS A 85 -2.77 -10.87 -1.99
CA LYS A 85 -3.48 -11.32 -0.79
C LYS A 85 -2.59 -12.11 0.16
N ALA A 86 -1.80 -13.05 -0.36
CA ALA A 86 -0.88 -13.85 0.44
C ALA A 86 0.20 -12.98 1.10
N ARG A 87 0.80 -12.06 0.34
CA ARG A 87 1.87 -11.20 0.86
C ARG A 87 1.34 -10.22 1.90
N VAL A 88 0.20 -9.58 1.63
CA VAL A 88 -0.47 -8.67 2.57
C VAL A 88 -0.87 -9.41 3.85
N GLY A 89 -1.32 -10.67 3.74
CA GLY A 89 -1.59 -11.54 4.89
C GLY A 89 -0.38 -11.70 5.81
N VAL A 90 0.79 -12.03 5.25
CA VAL A 90 2.04 -12.16 6.01
C VAL A 90 2.43 -10.83 6.67
N MET A 91 2.33 -9.72 5.93
CA MET A 91 2.69 -8.40 6.43
C MET A 91 1.76 -7.94 7.56
N GLY A 92 0.45 -8.12 7.39
CA GLY A 92 -0.55 -7.76 8.40
C GLY A 92 -0.32 -8.52 9.71
N HIS A 93 -0.08 -9.83 9.63
CA HIS A 93 0.22 -10.63 10.83
C HIS A 93 1.51 -10.17 11.52
N GLN A 94 2.56 -9.87 10.76
CA GLN A 94 3.82 -9.35 11.33
C GLN A 94 3.59 -8.03 12.07
N LEU A 95 2.88 -7.08 11.46
CA LEU A 95 2.55 -5.79 12.09
C LEU A 95 1.67 -5.95 13.32
N SER A 96 0.73 -6.90 13.30
CA SER A 96 -0.09 -7.24 14.47
C SER A 96 0.77 -7.63 15.67
N VAL A 97 1.78 -8.47 15.45
CA VAL A 97 2.72 -8.90 16.51
C VAL A 97 3.58 -7.73 16.98
N ASP A 98 4.19 -6.99 16.04
CA ASP A 98 5.15 -5.92 16.35
C ASP A 98 4.52 -4.71 17.05
N TYR A 99 3.19 -4.56 16.94
CA TYR A 99 2.43 -3.44 17.51
C TYR A 99 1.34 -3.86 18.51
N ALA A 100 1.39 -5.10 19.02
CA ALA A 100 0.38 -5.67 19.91
C ALA A 100 0.03 -4.79 21.12
N ASP A 101 1.00 -4.05 21.65
CA ASP A 101 0.90 -3.19 22.84
C ASP A 101 1.00 -1.67 22.54
N LYS A 102 0.96 -1.27 21.26
CA LYS A 102 1.30 0.10 20.82
C LYS A 102 0.12 0.96 20.38
N ALA A 103 -1.07 0.38 20.23
CA ALA A 103 -2.27 1.05 19.70
C ALA A 103 -1.96 1.94 18.48
N PRO A 104 -1.45 1.37 17.37
CA PRO A 104 -0.88 2.16 16.28
C PRO A 104 -1.92 3.02 15.54
N LEU A 105 -1.45 4.13 14.97
CA LEU A 105 -2.18 4.86 13.93
C LEU A 105 -1.68 4.37 12.58
N ILE A 106 -2.55 3.67 11.84
CA ILE A 106 -2.30 3.35 10.43
C ILE A 106 -2.63 4.58 9.61
N LEU A 107 -1.66 5.07 8.83
CA LEU A 107 -1.79 6.25 8.00
C LEU A 107 -1.52 5.89 6.55
N GLY A 108 -2.58 5.72 5.76
CA GLY A 108 -2.47 5.40 4.33
C GLY A 108 -2.25 6.64 3.47
N VAL A 109 -1.30 6.59 2.54
CA VAL A 109 -1.02 7.71 1.63
C VAL A 109 -1.92 7.66 0.40
N LEU A 110 -2.73 8.71 0.23
CA LEU A 110 -3.68 8.82 -0.86
C LEU A 110 -3.04 9.36 -2.15
N THR A 111 -3.55 8.97 -3.33
CA THR A 111 -4.66 8.01 -3.50
C THR A 111 -4.18 6.56 -3.56
N GLY A 112 -2.99 6.31 -4.06
CA GLY A 112 -2.54 4.99 -4.50
C GLY A 112 -2.58 3.88 -3.44
N ALA A 113 -2.24 4.18 -2.18
CA ALA A 113 -2.17 3.16 -1.13
C ALA A 113 -3.52 2.71 -0.57
N PHE A 114 -4.66 3.23 -1.03
CA PHE A 114 -5.95 3.00 -0.36
C PHE A 114 -6.38 1.52 -0.32
N GLN A 115 -6.18 0.79 -1.42
CA GLN A 115 -6.53 -0.64 -1.51
C GLN A 115 -5.61 -1.48 -0.63
N PHE A 116 -4.30 -1.28 -0.80
CA PHE A 116 -3.30 -1.95 0.04
C PHE A 116 -3.53 -1.68 1.53
N THR A 117 -3.81 -0.43 1.91
CA THR A 117 -4.12 -0.07 3.30
C THR A 117 -5.35 -0.84 3.79
N GLY A 118 -6.44 -0.87 3.00
CA GLY A 118 -7.67 -1.58 3.36
C GLY A 118 -7.47 -3.10 3.54
N ASP A 119 -6.64 -3.72 2.71
CA ASP A 119 -6.32 -5.14 2.84
C ASP A 119 -5.38 -5.40 4.02
N LEU A 120 -4.37 -4.55 4.21
CA LEU A 120 -3.39 -4.67 5.27
C LEU A 120 -4.04 -4.58 6.65
N VAL A 121 -4.93 -3.62 6.87
CA VAL A 121 -5.62 -3.46 8.18
C VAL A 121 -6.54 -4.64 8.48
N ARG A 122 -7.15 -5.27 7.46
CA ARG A 122 -7.93 -6.50 7.61
C ARG A 122 -7.05 -7.71 7.91
N ALA A 123 -5.82 -7.73 7.41
CA ALA A 123 -4.84 -8.78 7.64
C ALA A 123 -4.12 -8.68 9.00
N MET A 124 -4.26 -7.56 9.72
CA MET A 124 -3.71 -7.42 11.08
C MET A 124 -4.52 -8.23 12.08
N ASP A 125 -4.19 -9.52 12.22
CA ASP A 125 -4.83 -10.46 13.13
C ASP A 125 -3.80 -11.20 14.01
N PRO A 126 -3.92 -11.16 15.36
CA PRO A 126 -4.93 -10.44 16.15
C PRO A 126 -4.83 -8.91 16.02
N CYS A 127 -5.96 -8.22 15.87
CA CYS A 127 -5.95 -6.76 15.74
C CYS A 127 -5.50 -6.08 17.06
N PRO A 128 -4.41 -5.27 17.07
CA PRO A 128 -3.97 -4.59 18.28
C PRO A 128 -5.03 -3.63 18.81
N ARG A 129 -5.31 -3.67 20.11
CA ARG A 129 -6.32 -2.80 20.73
C ARG A 129 -5.94 -1.34 20.55
N GLY A 130 -6.94 -0.50 20.24
CA GLY A 130 -6.74 0.94 20.03
C GLY A 130 -6.13 1.30 18.68
N THR A 131 -5.97 0.34 17.76
CA THR A 131 -5.59 0.64 16.38
C THR A 131 -6.62 1.58 15.74
N THR A 132 -6.15 2.67 15.14
CA THR A 132 -6.98 3.61 14.39
C THR A 132 -6.44 3.76 12.98
N VAL A 133 -7.30 4.03 12.00
CA VAL A 133 -6.92 4.24 10.60
C VAL A 133 -7.27 5.66 10.19
N ASN A 134 -6.33 6.32 9.50
CA ASN A 134 -6.57 7.58 8.83
C ASN A 134 -5.81 7.62 7.50
N PHE A 135 -6.07 8.64 6.70
CA PHE A 135 -5.43 8.84 5.41
C PHE A 135 -4.77 10.20 5.34
N VAL A 136 -3.76 10.31 4.49
CA VAL A 136 -3.05 11.57 4.24
C VAL A 136 -2.82 11.76 2.76
N ARG A 137 -3.05 12.97 2.27
CA ARG A 137 -2.64 13.36 0.92
C ARG A 137 -1.41 14.24 1.03
N ALA A 138 -0.39 13.89 0.25
CA ALA A 138 0.83 14.67 0.07
C ALA A 138 0.78 15.32 -1.31
N SER A 139 0.56 16.63 -1.38
CA SER A 139 0.73 17.37 -2.63
C SER A 139 2.00 18.21 -2.59
N SER A 140 2.70 18.21 -3.73
CA SER A 140 3.83 19.09 -3.98
C SER A 140 3.31 20.40 -4.57
N TYR A 141 3.41 21.52 -3.84
CA TYR A 141 3.15 22.85 -4.41
C TYR A 141 4.45 23.45 -4.99
N GLY A 142 4.37 24.02 -6.19
CA GLY A 142 5.49 24.72 -6.84
C GLY A 142 5.38 24.79 -8.37
N SER A 143 4.41 25.54 -8.90
CA SER A 143 4.33 25.88 -10.33
C SER A 143 5.13 27.16 -10.59
N GLY A 144 6.32 27.03 -11.18
CA GLY A 144 7.12 28.15 -11.66
C GLY A 144 8.44 27.63 -12.20
N THR A 145 8.83 28.10 -13.38
CA THR A 145 10.01 27.70 -14.18
C THR A 145 11.37 28.05 -13.55
N ALA A 146 11.49 27.97 -12.23
CA ALA A 146 12.75 27.98 -11.52
C ALA A 146 12.63 27.08 -10.28
N SER A 147 13.47 26.07 -10.21
CA SER A 147 13.68 25.18 -9.06
C SER A 147 14.06 25.99 -7.82
N SER A 148 13.09 26.47 -7.05
CA SER A 148 13.33 27.05 -5.72
C SER A 148 13.61 26.00 -4.64
N GLY A 149 13.62 24.70 -4.99
CA GLY A 149 14.05 23.60 -4.12
C GLY A 149 13.13 23.28 -2.93
N GLN A 150 12.28 24.22 -2.53
CA GLN A 150 11.29 24.07 -1.46
C GLN A 150 9.91 23.81 -2.05
N VAL A 151 9.67 22.55 -2.37
CA VAL A 151 8.32 22.04 -2.55
C VAL A 151 7.71 21.88 -1.15
N THR A 152 6.74 22.71 -0.82
CA THR A 152 6.00 22.59 0.44
C THR A 152 5.05 21.40 0.33
N LEU A 153 5.25 20.40 1.20
CA LEU A 153 4.35 19.27 1.36
C LEU A 153 3.08 19.75 2.07
N LYS A 154 1.95 19.78 1.37
CA LYS A 154 0.66 19.96 2.05
C LYS A 154 0.24 18.60 2.61
N VAL A 155 0.11 18.52 3.92
CA VAL A 155 -0.30 17.32 4.66
C VAL A 155 -1.61 17.64 5.36
N ASP A 156 -2.68 16.92 5.01
CA ASP A 156 -4.01 17.13 5.58
C ASP A 156 -4.25 16.18 6.76
N ILE A 157 -3.60 16.47 7.90
CA ILE A 157 -3.80 15.71 9.15
C ILE A 157 -3.71 16.65 10.35
N ASP A 158 -4.61 16.43 11.33
CA ASP A 158 -4.57 17.12 12.62
C ASP A 158 -3.39 16.58 13.46
N PRO A 159 -2.36 17.40 13.76
CA PRO A 159 -1.19 16.97 14.52
C PRO A 159 -1.54 16.38 15.90
N SER A 160 -2.63 16.86 16.53
CA SER A 160 -3.05 16.36 17.85
C SER A 160 -3.51 14.89 17.82
N ARG A 161 -3.88 14.38 16.65
CA ARG A 161 -4.24 12.97 16.44
C ARG A 161 -3.03 12.05 16.27
N VAL A 162 -1.87 12.63 16.00
CA VAL A 162 -0.61 11.93 15.71
C VAL A 162 0.36 12.02 16.89
N ALA A 163 0.35 13.12 17.64
CA ALA A 163 1.26 13.37 18.76
C ALA A 163 1.30 12.19 19.75
N GLY A 164 2.52 11.70 20.04
CA GLY A 164 2.78 10.60 20.95
C GLY A 164 2.33 9.21 20.44
N ARG A 165 1.79 9.07 19.23
CA ARG A 165 1.36 7.79 18.66
C ARG A 165 2.50 7.06 17.96
N HIS A 166 2.41 5.74 17.95
CA HIS A 166 3.16 4.90 17.02
C HIS A 166 2.45 4.89 15.67
N VAL A 167 3.07 5.48 14.64
CA VAL A 167 2.52 5.58 13.30
C VAL A 167 3.07 4.48 12.40
N ILE A 168 2.18 3.88 11.61
CA ILE A 168 2.50 2.99 10.50
C ILE A 168 2.06 3.71 9.23
N LEU A 169 3.03 4.26 8.49
CA LEU A 169 2.80 4.96 7.23
C LEU A 169 2.76 3.94 6.09
N VAL A 170 1.64 3.86 5.38
CA VAL A 170 1.38 2.84 4.36
C VAL A 170 1.42 3.46 2.96
N GLU A 171 2.35 2.98 2.13
CA GLU A 171 2.55 3.40 0.74
C GLU A 171 2.33 2.22 -0.21
N ASP A 172 1.80 2.48 -1.40
CA ASP A 172 1.71 1.50 -2.48
C ASP A 172 3.08 1.25 -3.13
N ILE A 173 3.84 2.30 -3.44
CA ILE A 173 5.14 2.17 -4.11
C ILE A 173 6.15 3.18 -3.62
N VAL A 174 7.35 2.70 -3.28
CA VAL A 174 8.49 3.59 -3.01
C VAL A 174 9.45 3.61 -4.19
N ASP A 175 9.35 4.69 -4.95
CA ASP A 175 10.16 4.96 -6.13
C ASP A 175 11.40 5.79 -5.77
N THR A 176 11.43 7.10 -6.06
CA THR A 176 12.58 7.96 -5.69
C THR A 176 12.78 8.10 -4.18
N GLY A 177 11.71 7.98 -3.39
CA GLY A 177 11.70 8.11 -1.92
C GLY A 177 11.58 9.54 -1.39
N LEU A 178 11.55 10.55 -2.26
CA LEU A 178 11.52 11.96 -1.85
C LEU A 178 10.26 12.34 -1.08
N THR A 179 9.08 11.99 -1.60
CA THR A 179 7.79 12.27 -0.95
C THR A 179 7.71 11.60 0.41
N LEU A 180 8.03 10.30 0.45
CA LEU A 180 7.99 9.51 1.67
C LEU A 180 8.95 10.02 2.74
N THR A 181 10.16 10.46 2.35
CA THR A 181 11.14 11.06 3.27
C THR A 181 10.59 12.33 3.92
N ARG A 182 10.00 13.22 3.12
CA ARG A 182 9.41 14.47 3.62
C ARG A 182 8.20 14.20 4.51
N LEU A 183 7.36 13.24 4.14
CA LEU A 183 6.18 12.88 4.91
C LEU A 183 6.56 12.24 6.26
N ARG A 184 7.54 11.33 6.27
CA ARG A 184 8.08 10.76 7.52
C ARG A 184 8.64 11.85 8.43
N ALA A 185 9.44 12.77 7.89
CA ALA A 185 10.00 13.89 8.65
C ALA A 185 8.87 14.78 9.22
N TYR A 186 7.87 15.12 8.43
CA TYR A 186 6.71 15.90 8.90
C TYR A 186 5.98 15.21 10.05
N ILE A 187 5.68 13.91 9.93
CA ILE A 187 4.99 13.12 10.97
C ILE A 187 5.81 13.08 12.27
N MET A 188 7.13 12.92 12.18
CA MET A 188 8.00 12.85 13.35
C MET A 188 8.21 14.21 14.00
N GLU A 189 8.56 15.23 13.21
CA GLU A 189 9.04 16.51 13.71
C GLU A 189 7.93 17.52 13.94
N GLN A 190 6.94 17.58 13.04
CA GLN A 190 5.87 18.58 13.10
C GLN A 190 4.64 18.04 13.84
N CYS A 191 4.34 16.74 13.70
CA CYS A 191 3.23 16.13 14.41
C CYS A 191 3.61 15.49 15.75
N GLY A 192 4.90 15.24 16.01
CA GLY A 192 5.38 14.69 17.28
C GLY A 192 5.01 13.22 17.50
N ALA A 193 5.01 12.39 16.46
CA ALA A 193 4.81 10.95 16.60
C ALA A 193 5.88 10.31 17.50
N ALA A 194 5.51 9.29 18.29
CA ALA A 194 6.46 8.53 19.13
C ALA A 194 7.38 7.64 18.28
N SER A 195 6.86 7.12 17.16
CA SER A 195 7.64 6.45 16.12
C SER A 195 6.90 6.50 14.80
N CYS A 196 7.61 6.39 13.68
CA CYS A 196 7.01 6.27 12.35
C CYS A 196 7.74 5.18 11.56
N ALA A 197 7.05 4.06 11.35
CA ALA A 197 7.50 2.97 10.49
C ALA A 197 6.84 3.08 9.10
N ILE A 198 7.56 2.66 8.09
CA ILE A 198 7.14 2.66 6.69
C ILE A 198 6.79 1.25 6.28
N VAL A 199 5.59 1.08 5.74
CA VAL A 199 5.13 -0.15 5.10
C VAL A 199 4.86 0.17 3.64
N ALA A 200 5.61 -0.48 2.76
CA ALA A 200 5.47 -0.32 1.32
C ALA A 200 5.03 -1.63 0.67
N LEU A 201 4.08 -1.59 -0.27
CA LEU A 201 3.76 -2.78 -1.06
C LEU A 201 4.87 -3.06 -2.08
N LEU A 202 5.32 -2.06 -2.82
CA LEU A 202 6.37 -2.17 -3.83
C LEU A 202 7.59 -1.31 -3.49
N ASP A 203 8.80 -1.84 -3.68
CA ASP A 203 10.05 -1.10 -3.51
C ASP A 203 10.91 -1.14 -4.79
N LYS A 204 11.05 0.01 -5.47
CA LYS A 204 11.90 0.18 -6.66
C LYS A 204 13.29 0.67 -6.27
N LYS A 205 14.10 -0.24 -5.72
CA LYS A 205 15.44 0.06 -5.18
C LYS A 205 16.35 0.77 -6.19
N GLU A 206 16.28 0.39 -7.47
CA GLU A 206 17.13 0.96 -8.53
C GLU A 206 16.85 2.44 -8.83
N ARG A 207 15.67 2.95 -8.46
CA ARG A 207 15.27 4.35 -8.69
C ARG A 207 15.43 5.26 -7.47
N ARG A 208 15.93 4.71 -6.36
CA ARG A 208 16.13 5.39 -5.08
C ARG A 208 17.05 6.61 -5.26
N LYS A 209 16.60 7.79 -4.79
CA LYS A 209 17.39 9.04 -4.82
C LYS A 209 17.82 9.53 -3.44
N VAL A 210 17.32 8.91 -2.38
CA VAL A 210 17.57 9.27 -0.98
C VAL A 210 17.72 8.02 -0.14
N GLU A 211 18.40 8.09 0.99
CA GLU A 211 18.59 6.95 1.89
C GLU A 211 17.34 6.68 2.74
N ILE A 212 16.27 6.22 2.09
CA ILE A 212 15.05 5.75 2.75
C ILE A 212 14.79 4.30 2.37
N VAL A 213 14.58 3.48 3.39
CA VAL A 213 14.27 2.05 3.25
C VAL A 213 12.97 1.80 4.00
N PRO A 214 11.97 1.16 3.38
CA PRO A 214 10.78 0.71 4.10
C PRO A 214 11.15 -0.24 5.22
N ASP A 215 10.57 -0.05 6.40
CA ASP A 215 10.73 -0.99 7.51
C ASP A 215 10.08 -2.35 7.18
N TYR A 216 9.01 -2.32 6.37
CA TYR A 216 8.34 -3.50 5.81
C TYR A 216 8.12 -3.27 4.32
N SER A 217 8.58 -4.21 3.49
CA SER A 217 8.38 -4.17 2.03
C SER A 217 7.64 -5.42 1.57
N GLY A 218 6.63 -5.26 0.73
CA GLY A 218 5.87 -6.35 0.13
C GLY A 218 6.68 -7.07 -0.94
N PHE A 219 7.04 -6.37 -1.99
CA PHE A 219 7.74 -6.91 -3.15
C PHE A 219 8.85 -5.96 -3.62
N ASP A 220 9.98 -6.54 -4.02
CA ASP A 220 10.97 -5.83 -4.83
C ASP A 220 10.41 -5.66 -6.24
N CYS A 221 10.28 -4.41 -6.68
CA CYS A 221 9.64 -4.07 -7.95
C CYS A 221 10.70 -3.69 -9.00
N PRO A 222 10.69 -4.32 -10.20
CA PRO A 222 11.58 -3.94 -11.28
C PRO A 222 11.28 -2.53 -11.78
N ASN A 223 12.18 -1.97 -12.60
CA ASN A 223 11.99 -0.66 -13.22
C ASN A 223 10.99 -0.70 -14.39
N GLU A 224 9.75 -1.08 -14.10
CA GLU A 224 8.64 -1.21 -15.06
C GLU A 224 7.53 -0.19 -14.79
N PHE A 225 6.74 0.16 -15.79
CA PHE A 225 5.56 1.01 -15.59
C PHE A 225 4.37 0.16 -15.13
N VAL A 226 4.07 0.20 -13.83
CA VAL A 226 3.08 -0.68 -13.18
C VAL A 226 1.80 0.05 -12.84
N VAL A 227 0.66 -0.61 -13.03
CA VAL A 227 -0.69 -0.12 -12.71
C VAL A 227 -1.52 -1.21 -12.02
N GLY A 228 -2.66 -0.81 -11.43
CA GLY A 228 -3.56 -1.73 -10.73
C GLY A 228 -3.30 -1.81 -9.23
N TYR A 229 -4.28 -2.37 -8.52
CA TYR A 229 -4.29 -2.46 -7.06
C TYR A 229 -4.02 -1.11 -6.36
N GLY A 230 -4.63 -0.06 -6.90
CA GLY A 230 -4.46 1.32 -6.43
C GLY A 230 -3.48 2.16 -7.25
N LEU A 231 -2.51 1.55 -7.93
CA LEU A 231 -1.58 2.25 -8.83
C LEU A 231 -2.30 2.71 -10.10
N ASP A 232 -1.93 3.87 -10.63
CA ASP A 232 -2.59 4.49 -11.77
C ASP A 232 -1.68 4.92 -12.90
N PHE A 233 -2.33 5.16 -14.04
CA PHE A 233 -1.89 6.09 -15.06
C PHE A 233 -3.06 7.02 -15.37
N ASP A 234 -2.86 8.34 -15.23
CA ASP A 234 -3.88 9.35 -15.52
C ASP A 234 -5.18 9.13 -14.71
N GLU A 235 -5.05 8.70 -13.44
CA GLU A 235 -6.15 8.32 -12.53
C GLU A 235 -6.92 7.03 -12.92
N GLU A 236 -6.55 6.36 -14.01
CA GLU A 236 -7.16 5.11 -14.47
C GLU A 236 -6.44 3.86 -13.89
N TYR A 237 -6.94 2.67 -14.22
CA TYR A 237 -6.39 1.35 -13.86
C TYR A 237 -6.39 0.97 -12.37
N ARG A 238 -6.60 1.91 -11.43
CA ARG A 238 -6.58 1.65 -9.98
C ARG A 238 -7.44 0.45 -9.59
N THR A 239 -8.56 0.21 -10.28
CA THR A 239 -9.56 -0.83 -9.96
C THR A 239 -9.17 -2.25 -10.35
N LEU A 240 -8.06 -2.45 -11.07
CA LEU A 240 -7.57 -3.80 -11.38
C LEU A 240 -7.18 -4.54 -10.07
N PRO A 241 -7.58 -5.80 -9.88
CA PRO A 241 -7.34 -6.53 -8.62
C PRO A 241 -5.91 -7.09 -8.51
N TYR A 242 -5.08 -6.85 -9.53
CA TYR A 242 -3.71 -7.29 -9.64
C TYR A 242 -2.81 -6.11 -10.01
N ILE A 243 -1.49 -6.30 -9.94
CA ILE A 243 -0.51 -5.33 -10.45
C ILE A 243 0.01 -5.84 -11.78
N GLY A 244 -0.17 -5.04 -12.83
CA GLY A 244 0.26 -5.36 -14.19
C GLY A 244 1.24 -4.33 -14.73
N VAL A 245 2.02 -4.73 -15.73
CA VAL A 245 2.84 -3.81 -16.51
C VAL A 245 1.99 -3.25 -17.65
N LEU A 246 1.90 -1.93 -17.74
CA LEU A 246 1.13 -1.23 -18.75
C LEU A 246 1.88 -1.29 -20.09
N ARG A 247 1.16 -1.53 -21.19
CA ARG A 247 1.75 -1.52 -22.53
C ARG A 247 2.31 -0.14 -22.89
N PRO A 248 3.51 -0.05 -23.49
CA PRO A 248 4.11 1.23 -23.86
C PRO A 248 3.22 2.11 -24.75
N GLU A 249 2.43 1.52 -25.64
CA GLU A 249 1.53 2.23 -26.54
C GLU A 249 0.51 3.10 -25.78
N CYS A 250 0.11 2.68 -24.58
CA CYS A 250 -0.87 3.37 -23.74
C CYS A 250 -0.34 4.68 -23.15
N TYR A 251 0.99 4.86 -23.02
CA TYR A 251 1.56 6.03 -22.35
C TYR A 251 2.68 6.76 -23.09
N MET A 252 3.36 6.12 -24.05
CA MET A 252 4.51 6.74 -24.72
C MET A 252 4.14 7.99 -25.52
N HIS A 253 2.94 8.07 -26.07
CA HIS A 253 2.44 9.24 -26.80
C HIS A 253 2.17 10.46 -25.90
N LYS A 254 2.13 10.28 -24.56
CA LYS A 254 1.97 11.36 -23.58
C LYS A 254 3.30 11.80 -22.95
N LEU A 255 4.40 11.09 -23.21
CA LEU A 255 5.74 11.41 -22.66
C LEU A 255 6.63 12.18 -23.64
N SER A 256 6.19 12.37 -24.88
CA SER A 256 6.83 13.18 -25.93
C SER A 256 6.40 14.64 -25.86
#